data_AF-A0A2C2V004-F1
#
_entry.id   AF-A0A2C2V004-F1
#
_cell.length_a   1.000
_cell.length_b   1.000
_cell.length_c   1.000
_cell.angle_alpha   90.00
_cell.angle_beta   90.00
_cell.angle_gamma   90.00
#
_symmetry.space_group_name_H-M   'P 1'
#
loop_
_entity.id
_entity.type
_entity.pdbx_description
1 polymer ?
#
loop_
_entity_poly.entity_id
_entity_poly.type
_entity_poly.pdbx_seq_one_letter_code
_entity_poly.pdbx_strand_id
1 'polypeptide(L)'
;MSDGTTDQLYLSLRIASLEKYVNEYQPIPFIVDDILVHFDDERSKETIKILLELSKQTQIIFFSHHSRLIELMREVTTESSYQLTELNTVSV
;
A
#
# COMPACT_ATOMS: atom_id res chain seq x y z
N MET A 1 11.45 20.55 -0.70
CA MET A 1 10.37 19.63 -1.09
C MET A 1 9.36 19.59 0.04
N SER A 2 8.07 19.44 -0.24
CA SER A 2 7.10 19.18 0.82
C SER A 2 7.32 17.78 1.39
N ASP A 3 6.91 17.56 2.65
CA ASP A 3 7.06 16.26 3.32
C ASP A 3 6.48 15.12 2.46
N GLY A 4 5.26 15.31 1.91
CA GLY A 4 4.64 14.31 1.02
C GLY A 4 5.39 14.01 -0.29
N THR A 5 6.16 14.96 -0.85
CA THR A 5 6.95 14.69 -2.07
C THR A 5 8.20 13.88 -1.74
N THR A 6 8.81 14.16 -0.59
CA THR A 6 9.96 13.40 -0.08
C THR A 6 9.56 11.96 0.22
N ASP A 7 8.41 11.75 0.87
CA ASP A 7 7.89 10.42 1.20
C ASP A 7 7.59 9.58 -0.03
N GLN A 8 7.05 10.20 -1.09
CA GLN A 8 6.83 9.54 -2.38
C GLN A 8 8.14 9.06 -3.03
N LEU A 9 9.18 9.89 -2.99
CA LEU A 9 10.48 9.50 -3.51
C LEU A 9 11.04 8.31 -2.73
N TYR A 10 11.00 8.35 -1.39
CA TYR A 10 11.46 7.23 -0.58
C TYR A 10 10.66 5.95 -0.82
N LEU A 11 9.33 6.07 -0.97
CA LEU A 11 8.47 4.94 -1.27
C LEU A 11 8.80 4.34 -2.64
N SER A 12 8.95 5.17 -3.69
CA SER A 12 9.29 4.69 -5.04
C SER A 12 10.61 3.92 -5.07
N LEU A 13 11.64 4.41 -4.35
CA LEU A 13 12.92 3.71 -4.24
C LEU A 13 12.80 2.35 -3.53
N ARG A 14 11.96 2.26 -2.50
CA ARG A 14 11.67 1.00 -1.80
C ARG A 14 10.95 0.01 -2.70
N ILE A 15 9.93 0.47 -3.44
CA ILE A 15 9.18 -0.36 -4.39
C ILE A 15 10.11 -0.88 -5.48
N ALA A 16 10.93 -0.03 -6.10
CA ALA A 16 11.88 -0.45 -7.14
C ALA A 16 12.89 -1.49 -6.62
N SER A 17 13.35 -1.33 -5.38
CA SER A 17 14.23 -2.31 -4.73
C SER A 17 13.51 -3.65 -4.49
N LEU A 18 12.24 -3.60 -4.11
CA LEU A 18 11.42 -4.78 -3.86
C LEU A 18 11.09 -5.52 -5.16
N GLU A 19 10.73 -4.81 -6.22
CA GLU A 19 10.51 -5.40 -7.55
C GLU A 19 11.75 -6.13 -8.04
N LYS A 20 12.94 -5.52 -7.88
CA LYS A 20 14.20 -6.19 -8.21
C LYS A 20 14.39 -7.46 -7.38
N TYR A 21 14.12 -7.40 -6.08
CA TYR A 21 14.27 -8.55 -5.19
C TYR A 21 13.32 -9.71 -5.56
N VAL A 22 12.04 -9.42 -5.80
CA VAL A 22 11.04 -10.43 -6.16
C VAL A 22 11.33 -11.11 -7.50
N ASN A 23 12.00 -10.41 -8.42
CA ASN A 23 12.44 -11.00 -9.69
C ASN A 23 13.66 -11.92 -9.55
N GLU A 24 14.56 -11.64 -8.60
CA GLU A 24 15.82 -12.40 -8.40
C GLU A 24 15.69 -13.53 -7.36
N TYR A 25 14.73 -13.43 -6.43
CA TYR A 25 14.57 -14.31 -5.27
C TYR A 25 13.11 -14.72 -5.06
N GLN A 26 12.87 -15.60 -4.09
CA GLN A 26 11.50 -16.00 -3.75
C GLN A 26 10.72 -14.82 -3.13
N PRO A 27 9.48 -14.56 -3.56
CA PRO A 27 8.68 -13.46 -3.04
C PRO A 27 8.44 -13.58 -1.54
N ILE A 28 8.68 -12.49 -0.82
CA ILE A 28 8.43 -12.35 0.62
C ILE A 28 7.32 -11.33 0.87
N PRO A 29 6.48 -11.53 1.90
CA PRO A 29 5.38 -10.63 2.19
C PRO A 29 5.90 -9.21 2.48
N PHE A 30 5.31 -8.23 1.81
CA PHE A 30 5.59 -6.81 2.01
C PHE A 30 4.59 -6.21 2.98
N ILE A 31 5.07 -5.77 4.14
CA ILE A 31 4.25 -5.21 5.21
C ILE A 31 4.44 -3.70 5.27
N VAL A 32 3.32 -2.98 5.32
CA VAL A 32 3.28 -1.54 5.18
C VAL A 32 2.36 -0.96 6.25
N ASP A 33 2.82 0.08 6.96
CA ASP A 33 2.07 0.73 8.04
C ASP A 33 1.99 2.24 7.78
N ASP A 34 0.77 2.75 7.56
CA ASP A 34 0.42 4.18 7.43
C ASP A 34 1.27 5.01 6.43
N ILE A 35 1.81 4.39 5.38
CA ILE A 35 2.70 5.07 4.42
C ILE A 35 2.03 6.20 3.60
N LEU A 36 0.70 6.28 3.62
CA LEU A 36 -0.08 7.26 2.84
C LEU A 36 -0.59 8.43 3.69
N VAL A 37 -0.18 8.53 4.96
CA VAL A 37 -0.70 9.54 5.90
C VAL A 37 -0.49 10.99 5.44
N HIS A 38 0.53 11.25 4.63
CA HIS A 38 0.86 12.59 4.11
C HIS A 38 0.45 12.81 2.65
N PHE A 39 -0.26 11.86 2.04
CA PHE A 39 -0.62 11.91 0.62
C PHE A 39 -2.03 12.48 0.48
N ASP A 40 -2.23 13.30 -0.56
CA ASP A 40 -3.58 13.66 -0.99
C ASP A 40 -4.29 12.46 -1.65
N ASP A 41 -5.59 12.59 -1.90
CA ASP A 41 -6.43 11.51 -2.44
C ASP A 41 -5.94 11.01 -3.81
N GLU A 42 -5.49 11.91 -4.69
CA GLU A 42 -5.01 11.52 -6.03
C GLU A 42 -3.72 10.72 -5.92
N ARG A 43 -2.76 11.20 -5.14
CA ARG A 43 -1.49 10.51 -4.87
C ARG A 43 -1.69 9.15 -4.21
N SER A 44 -2.64 9.07 -3.27
CA SER A 44 -2.99 7.83 -2.60
C SER A 44 -3.57 6.82 -3.58
N LYS A 45 -4.46 7.24 -4.48
CA LYS A 45 -5.02 6.36 -5.54
C LYS A 45 -3.95 5.80 -6.46
N GLU A 46 -3.04 6.64 -6.94
CA GLU A 46 -1.95 6.17 -7.83
C GLU A 46 -1.03 5.19 -7.09
N THR A 47 -0.74 5.45 -5.82
CA THR A 47 0.08 4.54 -5.01
C THR A 47 -0.63 3.20 -4.77
N ILE A 48 -1.94 3.22 -4.50
CA ILE A 48 -2.77 2.02 -4.39
C ILE A 48 -2.71 1.19 -5.68
N LYS A 49 -2.80 1.81 -6.86
CA LYS A 49 -2.70 1.08 -8.14
C LYS A 49 -1.36 0.35 -8.28
N ILE A 50 -0.25 1.02 -7.91
CA ILE A 50 1.09 0.42 -7.93
C ILE A 50 1.16 -0.76 -6.95
N LEU A 51 0.62 -0.61 -5.74
CA LEU A 51 0.58 -1.70 -4.77
C LEU A 51 -0.27 -2.88 -5.28
N LEU A 52 -1.42 -2.65 -5.92
CA LEU A 52 -2.24 -3.70 -6.52
C LEU A 52 -1.54 -4.43 -7.69
N GLU A 53 -0.68 -3.74 -8.42
CA GLU A 53 0.14 -4.38 -9.45
C GLU A 53 1.22 -5.25 -8.82
N LEU A 54 1.93 -4.71 -7.83
CA LEU A 54 2.95 -5.41 -7.07
C LEU A 54 2.40 -6.62 -6.31
N SER A 55 1.12 -6.56 -5.89
CA SER A 55 0.46 -7.65 -5.18
C SER A 55 0.27 -8.91 -6.04
N LYS A 56 0.41 -8.80 -7.36
CA LYS A 56 0.40 -9.94 -8.28
C LYS A 56 1.68 -10.77 -8.19
N GLN A 57 2.77 -10.18 -7.71
CA GLN A 57 4.08 -10.82 -7.61
C GLN A 57 4.42 -11.21 -6.17
N THR A 58 3.98 -10.42 -5.19
CA THR A 58 4.18 -10.71 -3.77
C THR A 58 2.95 -10.39 -2.93
N GLN A 59 2.83 -11.00 -1.75
CA GLN A 59 1.76 -10.66 -0.82
C GLN A 59 2.01 -9.27 -0.21
N ILE A 60 1.00 -8.40 -0.23
CA ILE A 60 1.05 -7.08 0.43
C ILE A 60 0.08 -7.08 1.60
N ILE A 61 0.59 -6.68 2.77
CA ILE A 61 -0.19 -6.47 3.99
C ILE A 61 -0.11 -4.99 4.33
N PHE A 62 -1.24 -4.31 4.24
CA PHE A 62 -1.33 -2.87 4.40
C PHE A 62 -2.15 -2.55 5.65
N PHE A 63 -1.52 -1.88 6.61
CA PHE A 63 -2.15 -1.37 7.81
C PHE A 63 -2.41 0.12 7.65
N SER A 64 -3.63 0.53 7.98
CA SER A 64 -3.90 1.94 8.20
C SER A 64 -5.08 2.16 9.13
N HIS A 65 -5.03 3.28 9.84
CA HIS A 65 -6.14 3.80 10.63
C HIS A 65 -7.06 4.73 9.82
N HIS A 66 -6.70 5.07 8.57
CA HIS A 66 -7.44 6.04 7.77
C HIS A 66 -8.55 5.36 6.96
N SER A 67 -9.80 5.51 7.41
CA SER A 67 -10.98 4.93 6.76
C SER A 67 -11.19 5.41 5.31
N ARG A 68 -10.70 6.60 4.96
CA ARG A 68 -10.72 7.13 3.59
C ARG A 68 -9.98 6.22 2.60
N LEU A 69 -8.93 5.51 3.01
CA LEU A 69 -8.20 4.60 2.12
C LEU A 69 -9.08 3.45 1.63
N ILE A 70 -10.05 3.00 2.43
CA ILE A 70 -11.00 1.97 2.03
C ILE A 70 -11.90 2.49 0.90
N GLU A 71 -12.32 3.76 0.98
CA GLU A 71 -13.12 4.39 -0.07
C GLU A 71 -12.30 4.52 -1.37
N LEU A 72 -11.05 4.97 -1.27
CA LEU A 72 -10.15 5.07 -2.42
C LEU A 72 -9.86 3.68 -3.04
N MET A 73 -9.69 2.63 -2.23
CA MET A 73 -9.57 1.25 -2.71
C MET A 73 -10.80 0.80 -3.49
N ARG A 74 -12.01 1.09 -3.00
CA ARG A 74 -13.28 0.76 -3.69
C ARG A 74 -13.46 1.51 -5.00
N GLU A 75 -12.90 2.72 -5.12
CA GLU A 75 -12.92 3.48 -6.38
C GLU A 75 -11.92 2.94 -7.40
N VAL A 76 -10.79 2.39 -6.96
CA VAL A 76 -9.69 1.94 -7.82
C VAL A 76 -9.84 0.47 -8.23
N THR A 77 -10.44 -0.38 -7.40
CA THR A 77 -10.50 -1.82 -7.64
C THR A 77 -11.81 -2.46 -7.17
N THR A 78 -12.04 -3.69 -7.61
CA THR A 78 -13.16 -4.54 -7.17
C THR A 78 -12.79 -5.33 -5.91
N GLU A 79 -13.81 -5.70 -5.12
CA GLU A 79 -13.63 -6.41 -3.83
C GLU A 79 -12.92 -7.77 -3.97
N SER A 80 -12.82 -8.33 -5.17
CA SER A 80 -12.07 -9.57 -5.43
C SER A 80 -10.55 -9.40 -5.31
N SER A 81 -10.04 -8.17 -5.30
CA SER A 81 -8.59 -7.89 -5.39
C SER A 81 -7.93 -7.60 -4.04
N TYR A 82 -8.71 -7.45 -2.96
CA TYR A 82 -8.17 -7.18 -1.63
C TYR A 82 -9.05 -7.80 -0.54
N GLN A 83 -8.45 -8.05 0.63
CA GLN A 83 -9.17 -8.45 1.82
C GLN A 83 -9.10 -7.33 2.85
N LEU A 84 -10.25 -6.86 3.32
CA LEU A 84 -10.34 -5.90 4.42
C LEU A 84 -10.57 -6.64 5.74
N THR A 85 -9.72 -6.39 6.73
CA THR A 85 -9.89 -6.89 8.10
C THR A 85 -9.85 -5.72 9.07
N GLU A 86 -10.95 -5.47 9.77
CA GLU A 86 -11.00 -4.47 10.84
C GLU A 86 -10.39 -5.05 12.11
N LEU A 87 -9.31 -4.43 12.59
CA LEU A 87 -8.66 -4.81 13.84
C LEU A 87 -9.37 -4.16 15.01
N ASN A 88 -10.46 -4.76 15.46
CA ASN A 88 -11.09 -4.35 16.72
C ASN A 88 -10.21 -4.77 17.89
N THR A 89 -9.86 -3.82 18.76
CA THR A 89 -9.32 -4.12 20.08
C THR A 89 -10.39 -4.84 20.87
N VAL A 90 -10.38 -6.17 20.82
CA VAL A 90 -11.14 -6.98 21.77
C VAL A 90 -10.61 -6.59 23.15
N SER A 91 -11.44 -5.86 23.89
CA SER A 91 -11.24 -5.61 25.31
C SER A 91 -11.44 -6.95 26.01
N VAL A 92 -10.33 -7.64 26.29
CA VAL A 92 -10.29 -8.75 27.26
C VAL A 92 -10.12 -8.16 28.65
#